data_AF-A0A815MJQ2-F1
#
_entry.id   AF-A0A815MJQ2-F1
#
_cell.length_a   1.000
_cell.length_b   1.000
_cell.length_c   1.000
_cell.angle_alpha   90.00
_cell.angle_beta   90.00
_cell.angle_gamma   90.00
#
_symmetry.space_group_name_H-M   'P 1'
#
loop_
_entity.id
_entity.type
_entity.pdbx_description
1 polymer ?
#
loop_
_entity_poly.entity_id
_entity_poly.type
_entity_poly.pdbx_seq_one_letter_code
_entity_poly.pdbx_strand_id
1 'polypeptide(L)'
;MALDITSIYSALFLILLTITIPSIICSIYIVYHFIRSQELRKRLNNHIIVVLVLFSFIQPGLGLFDWFCNVFGPIIVGTVATMILIIRVILQKHRIGQRAIWQRNRKMVIQLASLSTMYIAVWIPDIISYVIPIIVSNPLALDLASNVFCYFEYLAALLCPFVCLVGLPEVRQSIRQIFIRFNTVQPTFQNPVGFLRP
;
A
#
# COMPACT_ATOMS: atom_id res chain seq x y z
N MET A 1 -28.42 -0.84 23.02
CA MET A 1 -28.15 -0.11 21.76
C MET A 1 -26.96 0.83 21.89
N ALA A 2 -26.98 1.88 22.73
CA ALA A 2 -25.79 2.74 22.90
C ALA A 2 -24.55 2.00 23.45
N LEU A 3 -24.74 1.05 24.37
CA LEU A 3 -23.66 0.20 24.92
C LEU A 3 -23.00 -0.71 23.87
N ASP A 4 -23.77 -1.17 22.87
CA ASP A 4 -23.27 -2.08 21.84
C ASP A 4 -22.35 -1.34 20.85
N ILE A 5 -22.70 -0.09 20.54
CA ILE A 5 -21.97 0.76 19.60
C ILE A 5 -20.58 1.12 20.15
N THR A 6 -20.48 1.52 21.41
CA THR A 6 -19.18 1.85 22.05
C THR A 6 -18.24 0.65 22.11
N SER A 7 -18.79 -0.54 22.32
CA SER A 7 -18.03 -1.80 22.30
C SER A 7 -17.42 -2.06 20.92
N ILE A 8 -18.20 -1.85 19.85
CA ILE A 8 -17.74 -2.01 18.46
C ILE A 8 -16.58 -1.05 18.16
N TYR A 9 -16.71 0.24 18.52
CA TYR A 9 -15.64 1.22 18.31
C TYR A 9 -14.36 0.87 19.07
N SER A 10 -14.48 0.40 20.31
CA SER A 10 -13.33 -0.01 21.11
C SER A 10 -12.60 -1.20 20.48
N ALA A 11 -13.35 -2.18 19.95
CA ALA A 11 -12.77 -3.31 19.24
C ALA A 11 -12.09 -2.89 17.93
N LEU A 12 -12.74 -2.04 17.12
CA LEU A 12 -12.16 -1.51 15.87
C LEU A 12 -10.87 -0.73 16.15
N PHE A 13 -10.86 0.10 17.19
CA PHE A 13 -9.69 0.85 17.61
C PHE A 13 -8.53 -0.07 18.00
N LEU A 14 -8.77 -1.13 18.78
CA LEU A 14 -7.73 -2.11 19.15
C LEU A 14 -7.21 -2.88 17.92
N ILE A 15 -8.10 -3.27 17.01
CA ILE A 15 -7.71 -3.93 15.76
C ILE A 15 -6.83 -2.99 14.92
N LEU A 16 -7.22 -1.72 14.77
CA LEU A 16 -6.43 -0.73 14.05
C LEU A 16 -5.08 -0.50 14.72
N LEU A 17 -5.02 -0.41 16.05
CA LEU A 17 -3.79 -0.23 16.80
C LEU A 17 -2.82 -1.40 16.57
N THR A 18 -3.32 -2.64 16.61
CA THR A 18 -2.49 -3.83 16.40
C THR A 18 -1.97 -3.94 14.96
N ILE A 19 -2.72 -3.46 13.96
CA ILE A 19 -2.29 -3.41 12.55
C ILE A 19 -1.36 -2.21 12.28
N THR A 20 -1.46 -1.14 13.07
CA THR A 20 -0.64 0.08 12.92
C THR A 20 0.82 -0.17 13.23
N ILE A 21 1.12 -0.94 14.28
CA ILE A 21 2.50 -1.29 14.65
C ILE A 21 3.27 -1.96 13.49
N PRO A 22 2.80 -3.05 12.87
CA PRO A 22 3.50 -3.67 11.75
C PRO A 22 3.53 -2.79 10.50
N SER A 23 2.52 -1.95 10.28
CA SER A 23 2.49 -0.99 9.17
C SER A 23 3.57 0.10 9.31
N ILE A 24 3.76 0.65 10.52
CA ILE A 24 4.84 1.60 10.82
C ILE A 24 6.20 0.94 10.62
N ILE A 25 6.40 -0.28 11.16
CA ILE A 25 7.64 -1.04 10.99
C ILE A 25 7.92 -1.27 9.49
N CYS A 26 6.90 -1.65 8.72
CA CYS A 26 7.02 -1.84 7.28
C CYS A 26 7.42 -0.55 6.55
N SER A 27 6.79 0.57 6.92
CA SER A 27 7.08 1.88 6.34
C SER A 27 8.52 2.32 6.64
N ILE A 28 8.98 2.18 7.88
CA ILE A 28 10.37 2.46 8.28
C ILE A 28 11.34 1.57 7.50
N TYR A 29 11.03 0.27 7.37
CA TYR A 29 11.84 -0.65 6.60
C TYR A 29 11.94 -0.24 5.12
N ILE A 30 10.82 0.13 4.49
CA ILE A 30 10.78 0.61 3.10
C ILE A 30 11.66 1.85 2.94
N VAL A 31 11.48 2.85 3.81
CA VAL A 31 12.27 4.10 3.76
C VAL A 31 13.75 3.81 3.99
N TYR A 32 14.09 3.00 4.99
CA TYR A 32 15.48 2.60 5.28
C TYR A 32 16.14 1.89 4.09
N HIS A 33 15.44 0.88 3.54
CA HIS A 33 15.91 0.13 2.38
C HIS A 33 16.12 1.06 1.17
N PHE A 34 15.20 2.01 0.99
CA PHE A 34 15.25 2.96 -0.09
C PHE A 34 16.42 3.95 0.03
N ILE A 35 16.66 4.50 1.21
CA ILE A 35 17.81 5.38 1.48
C ILE A 35 19.13 4.64 1.23
N ARG A 36 19.21 3.37 1.64
CA ARG A 36 20.42 2.57 1.49
C ARG A 36 20.73 2.21 0.04
N SER A 37 19.74 2.03 -0.83
CA SER A 37 19.96 1.64 -2.23
C SER A 37 20.18 2.83 -3.17
N GLN A 38 21.43 3.02 -3.62
CA GLN A 38 21.78 4.08 -4.58
C GLN A 38 21.19 3.86 -5.99
N GLU A 39 21.04 2.60 -6.41
CA GLU A 39 20.46 2.26 -7.71
C GLU A 39 18.95 2.53 -7.77
N LEU A 40 18.24 2.38 -6.64
CA LEU A 40 16.82 2.73 -6.58
C LEU A 40 16.59 4.24 -6.62
N ARG A 41 17.50 5.04 -6.04
CA ARG A 41 17.41 6.51 -6.05
C ARG A 41 17.45 7.10 -7.45
N LYS A 42 18.18 6.50 -8.40
CA LYS A 42 18.26 7.04 -9.77
C LYS A 42 16.96 6.90 -10.57
N ARG A 43 15.97 6.13 -10.08
CA ARG A 43 14.68 5.94 -10.76
C ARG A 43 13.66 6.96 -10.26
N LEU A 44 13.10 7.77 -11.16
CA LEU A 44 12.13 8.82 -10.81
C LEU A 44 10.90 8.30 -10.05
N ASN A 45 10.47 7.09 -10.39
CA ASN A 45 9.26 6.44 -9.83
C ASN A 45 9.41 6.15 -8.34
N ASN A 46 10.65 5.88 -7.94
CA ASN A 46 11.01 5.52 -6.60
C ASN A 46 10.92 6.79 -5.70
N HIS A 47 11.28 7.97 -6.23
CA HIS A 47 11.12 9.23 -5.52
C HIS A 47 9.66 9.57 -5.19
N ILE A 48 8.73 9.27 -6.09
CA ILE A 48 7.30 9.52 -5.88
C ILE A 48 6.77 8.74 -4.68
N ILE A 49 7.19 7.48 -4.50
CA ILE A 49 6.79 6.66 -3.36
C ILE A 49 7.30 7.26 -2.05
N VAL A 50 8.56 7.73 -2.02
CA VAL A 50 9.12 8.38 -0.83
C VAL A 50 8.40 9.69 -0.52
N VAL A 51 8.09 10.50 -1.53
CA VAL A 51 7.33 11.75 -1.35
C VAL A 51 5.92 11.45 -0.83
N LEU A 52 5.23 10.45 -1.38
CA LEU A 52 3.90 10.04 -0.89
C LEU A 52 3.96 9.59 0.57
N VAL A 53 4.93 8.73 0.93
CA VAL A 53 5.09 8.26 2.30
C VAL A 53 5.41 9.43 3.24
N LEU A 54 6.34 10.31 2.87
CA LEU A 54 6.68 11.49 3.68
C LEU A 54 5.51 12.44 3.84
N PHE A 55 4.71 12.65 2.79
CA PHE A 55 3.53 13.51 2.84
C PHE A 55 2.51 12.98 3.86
N SER A 56 2.30 11.66 3.92
CA SER A 56 1.45 11.04 4.94
C SER A 56 1.92 11.23 6.39
N PHE A 57 3.21 11.56 6.62
CA PHE A 57 3.75 11.79 7.97
C PHE A 57 3.71 13.26 8.42
N ILE A 58 3.54 14.23 7.50
CA ILE A 58 3.78 15.67 7.77
C ILE A 58 2.52 16.43 8.16
N GLN A 59 1.44 15.79 8.64
CA GLN A 59 0.14 16.47 8.74
C GLN A 59 -0.23 16.97 10.15
N PRO A 60 -0.10 18.29 10.44
CA PRO A 60 -0.78 18.93 11.56
C PRO A 60 -1.85 19.94 11.13
N GLY A 61 -3.12 19.61 11.39
CA GLY A 61 -4.06 20.45 12.14
C GLY A 61 -4.53 21.79 11.54
N LEU A 62 -5.01 21.84 10.30
CA LEU A 62 -5.62 23.06 9.70
C LEU A 62 -7.07 22.84 9.18
N GLY A 63 -7.94 22.17 9.94
CA GLY A 63 -9.40 22.13 9.70
C GLY A 63 -9.86 21.60 8.33
N LEU A 64 -10.98 22.12 7.80
CA LEU A 64 -11.58 21.66 6.53
C LEU A 64 -10.67 21.87 5.30
N PHE A 65 -9.84 22.90 5.31
CA PHE A 65 -8.87 23.14 4.23
C PHE A 65 -7.76 22.09 4.23
N ASP A 66 -7.32 21.68 5.42
CA ASP A 66 -6.40 20.56 5.60
C ASP A 66 -7.04 19.27 5.09
N TRP A 67 -8.30 19.00 5.43
CA TRP A 67 -9.02 17.85 4.86
C TRP A 67 -8.99 17.89 3.32
N PHE A 68 -9.46 18.97 2.68
CA PHE A 68 -9.44 19.08 1.22
C PHE A 68 -8.04 18.90 0.63
N CYS A 69 -7.01 19.55 1.18
CA CYS A 69 -5.66 19.46 0.66
C CYS A 69 -5.04 18.07 0.85
N ASN A 70 -5.36 17.40 1.95
CA ASN A 70 -4.85 16.07 2.26
C ASN A 70 -5.62 14.95 1.55
N VAL A 71 -6.89 15.18 1.21
CA VAL A 71 -7.66 14.27 0.35
C VAL A 71 -7.24 14.47 -1.10
N PHE A 72 -7.42 15.67 -1.64
CA PHE A 72 -7.27 15.92 -3.07
C PHE A 72 -5.82 16.03 -3.51
N GLY A 73 -4.92 16.53 -2.67
CA GLY A 73 -3.51 16.70 -3.00
C GLY A 73 -2.86 15.38 -3.41
N PRO A 74 -2.88 14.34 -2.56
CA PRO A 74 -2.35 13.02 -2.88
C PRO A 74 -3.06 12.37 -4.08
N ILE A 75 -4.36 12.58 -4.26
CA ILE A 75 -5.11 12.06 -5.43
C ILE A 75 -4.59 12.68 -6.71
N ILE A 76 -4.49 14.02 -6.76
CA ILE A 76 -4.05 14.74 -7.96
C ILE A 76 -2.59 14.40 -8.25
N VAL A 77 -1.72 14.45 -7.25
CA VAL A 77 -0.29 14.12 -7.42
C VAL A 77 -0.13 12.66 -7.85
N GLY A 78 -0.85 11.73 -7.24
CA GLY A 78 -0.81 10.31 -7.55
C GLY A 78 -1.32 10.01 -8.96
N THR A 79 -2.44 10.61 -9.37
CA THR A 79 -3.01 10.44 -10.72
C THR A 79 -2.15 11.09 -11.80
N VAL A 80 -1.63 12.29 -11.58
CA VAL A 80 -0.71 12.92 -12.54
C VAL A 80 0.58 12.11 -12.66
N ALA A 81 1.12 11.64 -11.53
CA ALA A 81 2.31 10.80 -11.53
C ALA A 81 2.09 9.46 -12.25
N THR A 82 0.96 8.78 -12.02
CA THR A 82 0.62 7.53 -12.74
C THR A 82 0.46 7.77 -14.23
N MET A 83 -0.19 8.86 -14.62
CA MET A 83 -0.39 9.21 -16.04
C MET A 83 0.95 9.51 -16.73
N ILE A 84 1.81 10.34 -16.13
CA ILE A 84 3.16 10.62 -16.65
C ILE A 84 3.95 9.31 -16.79
N LEU A 85 3.81 8.40 -15.84
CA LEU A 85 4.50 7.13 -15.87
C LEU A 85 4.04 6.21 -16.98
N ILE A 86 2.72 6.10 -17.16
CA ILE A 86 2.12 5.34 -18.25
C ILE A 86 2.58 5.90 -19.59
N ILE A 87 2.52 7.23 -19.77
CA ILE A 87 2.99 7.91 -20.99
C ILE A 87 4.46 7.58 -21.26
N ARG A 88 5.34 7.75 -20.26
CA ARG A 88 6.76 7.43 -20.41
C ARG A 88 6.99 5.97 -20.78
N VAL A 89 6.27 5.05 -20.16
CA VAL A 89 6.39 3.60 -20.43
C VAL A 89 5.91 3.27 -21.84
N ILE A 90 4.85 3.90 -22.34
CA ILE A 90 4.36 3.74 -23.72
C ILE A 90 5.37 4.31 -24.72
N LEU A 91 5.88 5.52 -24.49
CA LEU A 91 6.90 6.14 -25.35
C LEU A 91 8.20 5.31 -25.38
N GLN A 92 8.61 4.79 -24.23
CA GLN A 92 9.83 3.97 -24.13
C GLN A 92 9.66 2.60 -24.80
N LYS A 93 8.46 2.01 -24.75
CA LYS A 93 8.13 0.77 -25.49
C LYS A 93 8.27 0.99 -27.00
N HIS A 94 7.83 2.13 -27.50
CA HIS A 94 7.90 2.46 -28.92
C HIS A 94 9.34 2.61 -29.41
N ARG A 95 10.24 3.15 -28.58
CA ARG A 95 11.60 3.50 -29.03
C ARG A 95 12.62 2.36 -29.03
N ILE A 96 12.47 1.34 -28.17
CA ILE A 96 13.59 0.42 -27.86
C ILE A 96 13.30 -1.06 -28.16
N GLY A 97 12.06 -1.50 -28.45
CA GLY A 97 11.79 -2.88 -28.87
C GLY A 97 12.19 -4.01 -27.89
N GLN A 98 12.72 -3.69 -26.71
CA GLN A 98 13.24 -4.68 -25.76
C GLN A 98 12.15 -5.23 -24.84
N ARG A 99 11.73 -6.47 -25.11
CA ARG A 99 10.81 -7.26 -24.27
C ARG A 99 11.27 -7.40 -22.81
N ALA A 100 12.59 -7.43 -22.55
CA ALA A 100 13.13 -7.62 -21.20
C ALA A 100 12.90 -6.40 -20.28
N ILE A 101 13.12 -5.18 -20.77
CA ILE A 101 12.85 -3.94 -20.01
C ILE A 101 11.33 -3.80 -19.74
N TRP A 102 10.50 -4.18 -20.71
CA TRP A 102 9.04 -4.15 -20.60
C TRP A 102 8.51 -5.00 -19.43
N GLN A 103 9.03 -6.22 -19.26
CA GLN A 103 8.59 -7.09 -18.15
C GLN A 103 8.95 -6.51 -16.77
N ARG A 104 10.07 -5.78 -16.67
CA ARG A 104 10.47 -5.11 -15.42
C ARG A 104 9.60 -3.89 -15.14
N ASN A 105 9.33 -3.06 -16.15
CA ASN A 105 8.55 -1.84 -15.99
C ASN A 105 7.05 -2.09 -15.81
N ARG A 106 6.48 -3.14 -16.44
CA ARG A 106 5.04 -3.46 -16.30
C ARG A 106 4.64 -3.76 -14.85
N LYS A 107 5.51 -4.42 -14.08
CA LYS A 107 5.22 -4.76 -12.67
C LYS A 107 5.09 -3.52 -11.79
N MET A 108 5.95 -2.52 -12.01
CA MET A 108 5.89 -1.26 -11.29
C MET A 108 4.65 -0.43 -11.66
N VAL A 109 4.27 -0.44 -12.94
CA VAL A 109 3.02 0.22 -13.39
C VAL A 109 1.80 -0.43 -12.75
N ILE A 110 1.76 -1.77 -12.66
CA ILE A 110 0.65 -2.49 -12.00
C ILE A 110 0.58 -2.13 -10.51
N GLN A 111 1.71 -2.01 -9.81
CA GLN A 111 1.73 -1.61 -8.41
C GLN A 111 1.16 -0.20 -8.23
N LEU A 112 1.58 0.77 -9.05
CA LEU A 112 1.12 2.14 -8.94
C LEU A 112 -0.36 2.28 -9.34
N ALA A 113 -0.79 1.52 -10.35
CA ALA A 113 -2.20 1.42 -10.72
C ALA A 113 -3.04 0.78 -9.59
N SER A 114 -2.55 -0.29 -8.97
CA SER A 114 -3.22 -0.92 -7.82
C SER A 114 -3.36 0.05 -6.65
N LEU A 115 -2.33 0.85 -6.38
CA LEU A 115 -2.37 1.86 -5.34
C LEU A 115 -3.42 2.94 -5.64
N SER A 116 -3.44 3.45 -6.88
CA SER A 116 -4.43 4.44 -7.33
C SER A 116 -5.87 3.90 -7.25
N THR A 117 -6.10 2.65 -7.67
CA THR A 117 -7.43 2.02 -7.60
C THR A 117 -7.88 1.80 -6.16
N MET A 118 -6.97 1.33 -5.28
CA MET A 118 -7.27 1.17 -3.86
C MET A 118 -7.66 2.50 -3.22
N TYR A 119 -6.94 3.57 -3.57
CA TYR A 119 -7.22 4.92 -3.07
C TYR A 119 -8.61 5.38 -3.53
N ILE A 120 -8.92 5.32 -4.83
CA ILE A 120 -10.23 5.69 -5.36
C ILE A 120 -11.37 4.88 -4.71
N ALA A 121 -11.18 3.57 -4.52
CA ALA A 121 -12.17 2.69 -3.92
C ALA A 121 -12.49 3.04 -2.46
N VAL A 122 -11.53 3.57 -1.71
CA VAL A 122 -11.70 3.99 -0.31
C VAL A 122 -12.31 5.38 -0.22
N TRP A 123 -11.87 6.30 -1.08
CA TRP A 123 -12.29 7.70 -1.03
C TRP A 123 -13.69 7.96 -1.59
N ILE A 124 -14.14 7.19 -2.58
CA ILE A 124 -15.50 7.36 -3.13
C ILE A 124 -16.58 7.17 -2.05
N PRO A 125 -16.58 6.07 -1.26
CA PRO A 125 -17.53 5.90 -0.16
C PRO A 125 -17.48 7.02 0.87
N ASP A 126 -16.29 7.51 1.20
CA ASP A 126 -16.11 8.60 2.18
C ASP A 126 -16.77 9.90 1.70
N ILE A 127 -16.49 10.30 0.45
CA ILE A 127 -17.11 11.48 -0.17
C ILE A 127 -18.62 11.36 -0.21
N ILE A 128 -19.15 10.20 -0.62
CA ILE A 128 -20.59 9.95 -0.67
C ILE A 128 -21.21 10.10 0.72
N SER A 129 -20.54 9.54 1.74
CA SER A 129 -21.02 9.52 3.11
C SER A 129 -20.97 10.90 3.77
N TYR A 130 -20.11 11.80 3.29
CA TYR A 130 -20.10 13.19 3.71
C TYR A 130 -21.15 14.05 2.98
N VAL A 131 -21.35 13.83 1.68
CA VAL A 131 -22.26 14.63 0.85
C VAL A 131 -23.74 14.33 1.14
N ILE A 132 -24.11 13.06 1.35
CA ILE A 132 -25.51 12.65 1.57
C ILE A 132 -26.13 13.34 2.81
N PRO A 133 -25.50 13.32 4.01
CA PRO A 133 -26.07 13.95 5.20
C PRO A 133 -26.25 15.46 5.07
N ILE A 134 -25.37 16.14 4.32
CA ILE A 134 -25.48 17.57 4.03
C ILE A 134 -26.76 17.85 3.24
N ILE A 135 -27.06 17.04 2.22
CA ILE A 135 -28.26 17.21 1.39
C ILE A 135 -29.52 16.89 2.20
N VAL A 136 -29.49 15.83 3.01
CA VAL A 136 -30.66 15.34 3.75
C VAL A 136 -30.88 16.11 5.07
N SER A 137 -29.93 16.95 5.49
CA SER A 137 -29.99 17.71 6.74
C SER A 137 -30.22 16.85 7.99
N ASN A 138 -29.71 15.61 7.99
CA ASN A 138 -29.87 14.68 9.10
C ASN A 138 -28.58 14.61 9.95
N PRO A 139 -28.57 15.20 11.16
CA PRO A 139 -27.35 15.27 11.99
C PRO A 139 -26.89 13.90 12.51
N LEU A 140 -27.80 12.94 12.67
CA LEU A 140 -27.46 11.59 13.16
C LEU A 140 -26.74 10.79 12.07
N ALA A 141 -27.16 10.95 10.80
CA ALA A 141 -26.48 10.36 9.66
C ALA A 141 -25.06 10.93 9.49
N LEU A 142 -24.88 12.23 9.76
CA LEU A 142 -23.56 12.87 9.71
C LEU A 142 -22.61 12.30 10.77
N ASP A 143 -23.07 12.13 12.01
CA ASP A 143 -22.26 11.59 13.11
C ASP A 143 -21.89 10.11 12.87
N LEU A 144 -22.84 9.30 12.38
CA LEU A 144 -22.55 7.91 12.03
C LEU A 144 -21.57 7.82 10.85
N ALA A 145 -21.73 8.67 9.84
CA ALA A 145 -20.84 8.71 8.69
C ALA A 145 -19.42 9.13 9.10
N SER A 146 -19.27 10.22 9.86
CA SER A 146 -17.94 10.67 10.29
C SER A 146 -17.22 9.63 11.15
N ASN A 147 -17.94 8.91 12.01
CA ASN A 147 -17.31 7.93 12.89
C ASN A 147 -16.95 6.63 12.18
N VAL A 148 -17.77 6.11 11.27
CA VAL A 148 -17.50 4.82 10.60
C VAL A 148 -16.52 4.97 9.43
N PHE A 149 -16.66 6.00 8.60
CA PHE A 149 -15.85 6.14 7.38
C PHE A 149 -14.42 6.60 7.66
N CYS A 150 -14.20 7.32 8.76
CA CYS A 150 -12.85 7.65 9.24
C CYS A 150 -11.96 6.41 9.41
N TYR A 151 -12.52 5.26 9.83
CA TYR A 151 -11.78 4.00 9.94
C TYR A 151 -11.33 3.41 8.60
N PHE A 152 -12.07 3.66 7.51
CA PHE A 152 -11.67 3.20 6.18
C PHE A 152 -10.44 3.95 5.66
N GLU A 153 -10.32 5.24 5.97
CA GLU A 153 -9.13 6.03 5.63
C GLU A 153 -7.89 5.48 6.35
N TYR A 154 -8.02 5.19 7.65
CA TYR A 154 -6.96 4.53 8.41
C TYR A 154 -6.60 3.16 7.82
N LEU A 155 -7.59 2.36 7.42
CA LEU A 155 -7.35 1.07 6.79
C LEU A 155 -6.57 1.20 5.47
N ALA A 156 -6.88 2.21 4.64
CA ALA A 156 -6.16 2.45 3.40
C ALA A 156 -4.72 2.89 3.63
N ALA A 157 -4.50 3.80 4.58
CA ALA A 157 -3.16 4.21 5.00
C ALA A 157 -2.36 3.01 5.53
N LEU A 158 -3.01 2.13 6.30
CA LEU A 158 -2.44 0.90 6.82
C LEU A 158 -2.04 -0.08 5.73
N LEU A 159 -2.88 -0.27 4.71
CA LEU A 159 -2.64 -1.20 3.60
C LEU A 159 -1.60 -0.70 2.59
N CYS A 160 -1.40 0.62 2.49
CA CYS A 160 -0.46 1.24 1.56
C CYS A 160 0.97 0.65 1.61
N PRO A 161 1.64 0.54 2.77
CA PRO A 161 2.97 -0.05 2.84
C PRO A 161 2.98 -1.54 2.47
N PHE A 162 1.91 -2.29 2.75
CA PHE A 162 1.82 -3.70 2.34
C PHE A 162 1.71 -3.84 0.83
N VAL A 163 0.85 -3.04 0.17
CA VAL A 163 0.75 -3.00 -1.29
C VAL A 163 2.08 -2.58 -1.91
N CYS A 164 2.78 -1.63 -1.28
CA CYS A 164 4.11 -1.22 -1.69
C CYS A 164 5.14 -2.35 -1.56
N LEU A 165 5.12 -3.08 -0.45
CA LEU A 165 6.03 -4.19 -0.16
C LEU A 165 5.84 -5.35 -1.14
N VAL A 166 4.59 -5.72 -1.43
CA VAL A 166 4.26 -6.79 -2.39
C VAL A 166 4.69 -6.43 -3.82
N GLY A 167 4.66 -5.15 -4.16
CA GLY A 167 5.10 -4.67 -5.47
C GLY A 167 6.61 -4.65 -5.67
N LEU A 168 7.41 -4.62 -4.60
CA LEU A 168 8.88 -4.65 -4.69
C LEU A 168 9.38 -6.02 -5.18
N PRO A 169 9.99 -6.11 -6.37
CA PRO A 169 10.47 -7.39 -6.91
C PRO A 169 11.58 -8.00 -6.05
N GLU A 170 12.37 -7.18 -5.35
CA GLU A 170 13.44 -7.61 -4.46
C GLU A 170 12.87 -8.37 -3.25
N VAL A 171 11.85 -7.81 -2.59
CA VAL A 171 11.19 -8.46 -1.44
C VAL A 171 10.53 -9.76 -1.89
N ARG A 172 9.86 -9.74 -3.05
CA ARG A 172 9.27 -10.96 -3.63
C ARG A 172 10.33 -12.01 -3.95
N GLN A 173 11.51 -11.61 -4.43
CA GLN A 173 12.63 -12.52 -4.65
C GLN A 173 13.17 -13.09 -3.34
N SER A 174 13.33 -12.27 -2.31
CA SER A 174 13.76 -12.71 -0.97
C SER A 174 12.77 -13.70 -0.35
N ILE A 175 11.46 -13.40 -0.39
CA ILE A 175 10.41 -14.32 0.09
C ILE A 175 10.47 -15.65 -0.69
N ARG A 176 10.63 -15.58 -2.02
CA ARG A 176 10.75 -16.78 -2.85
C ARG A 176 11.99 -17.61 -2.50
N GLN A 177 13.14 -16.97 -2.24
CA GLN A 177 14.35 -17.66 -1.82
C GLN A 177 14.19 -18.34 -0.47
N ILE A 178 13.54 -17.68 0.49
CA ILE A 178 13.21 -18.27 1.80
C ILE A 178 12.31 -19.48 1.60
N PHE A 179 11.23 -19.36 0.82
CA PHE A 179 10.30 -20.46 0.55
C PHE A 179 10.99 -21.65 -0.12
N ILE A 180 11.87 -21.40 -1.10
CA ILE A 180 12.66 -22.48 -1.74
C ILE A 180 13.59 -23.14 -0.71
N ARG A 181 14.30 -22.37 0.12
CA ARG A 181 15.17 -22.94 1.17
C ARG A 181 14.38 -23.81 2.13
N PHE A 182 13.21 -23.38 2.58
CA PHE A 182 12.35 -24.20 3.44
C PHE A 182 11.90 -25.49 2.76
N ASN A 183 11.56 -25.44 1.46
CA ASN A 183 11.13 -26.63 0.72
C ASN A 183 12.28 -27.57 0.30
N THR A 184 13.54 -27.12 0.37
CA THR A 184 14.71 -27.95 0.02
C THR A 184 15.25 -28.73 1.23
N VAL A 185 14.74 -28.49 2.45
CA VAL A 185 15.29 -29.04 3.70
C VAL A 185 14.61 -30.35 4.16
N GLN A 186 13.80 -31.03 3.33
CA GLN A 186 13.41 -32.43 3.58
C GLN A 186 13.33 -33.28 2.30
N PRO A 187 13.66 -34.59 2.30
CA PRO A 187 14.41 -35.40 3.28
C PRO A 187 15.68 -36.03 2.66
N THR A 188 16.80 -36.03 3.39
CA THR A 188 17.82 -37.06 3.18
C THR A 188 17.20 -38.41 3.55
N PHE A 189 16.79 -39.18 2.53
CA PHE A 189 16.56 -40.61 2.69
C PHE A 189 17.88 -41.23 3.13
N GLN A 190 18.02 -41.41 4.44
CA GLN A 190 19.05 -42.22 5.04
C GLN A 190 18.72 -43.66 4.63
N ASN A 191 19.25 -44.11 3.48
CA ASN A 191 19.15 -45.50 3.09
C ASN A 191 19.90 -46.32 4.14
N PRO A 192 19.24 -47.22 4.87
CA PRO A 192 19.93 -48.10 5.79
C PRO A 192 20.88 -48.98 4.99
N VAL A 193 22.10 -49.04 5.48
CA VAL A 193 23.20 -49.87 5.02
C VAL A 193 22.75 -51.33 5.15
N GLY A 194 22.17 -51.87 4.08
CA GLY A 194 21.87 -53.28 3.92
C GLY A 194 23.04 -53.98 3.25
N PHE A 195 24.10 -54.21 4.03
CA PHE A 195 25.09 -55.25 3.77
C PHE A 195 24.35 -56.58 3.58
N LEU A 196 24.61 -57.27 2.47
CA LEU A 196 24.80 -58.73 2.38
C LEU A 196 25.13 -59.05 0.91
N ARG A 197 26.44 -59.17 0.65
CA ARG A 197 27.00 -59.87 -0.52
C ARG A 197 27.36 -61.29 -0.08
N PRO A 198 27.37 -62.22 -1.06
CA PRO A 198 27.04 -63.64 -0.92
C PRO A 198 28.03 -64.49 -0.14
#